data_AF-A0A7C4BPS5-F1
#
_entry.id   AF-A0A7C4BPS5-F1
#
_cell.length_a   1.000
_cell.length_b   1.000
_cell.length_c   1.000
_cell.angle_alpha   90.00
_cell.angle_beta   90.00
_cell.angle_gamma   90.00
#
_symmetry.space_group_name_H-M   'P 1'
#
loop_
_entity.id
_entity.type
_entity.pdbx_description
1 polymer ?
#
loop_
_entity_poly.entity_id
_entity_poly.type
_entity_poly.pdbx_seq_one_letter_code
_entity_poly.pdbx_strand_id
1 'polypeptide(L)'
;MGQTGRRTIRHSRIRCRNCGIREGVRYCPGLNATICPVCCKRLRPGLSACSSCKYYTYTLARSKDYPEPDPKFFKGWISDSEKAGLVMLALGFEKPDKRLKSIFFLLDFWKVGMKDCFVDVDITKEEFDQRFSIMAERPAKNIDIKDARPLIKRALYISNSVGAPIPWDYQRWRYILGDMNSVPDPVGSLYKCARCGAELPDPIVETIKKHALSEDINFYMVCRKCAGEFED
;
A
#
# COMPACT_ATOMS: atom_id res chain seq x y z
N MET A 1 -37.30 -10.38 0.37
CA MET A 1 -36.79 -9.96 1.69
C MET A 1 -35.56 -10.78 2.02
N GLY A 2 -34.37 -10.25 1.74
CA GLY A 2 -33.09 -10.90 2.09
C GLY A 2 -32.27 -9.91 2.89
N GLN A 3 -32.24 -10.08 4.20
CA GLN A 3 -31.44 -9.23 5.10
C GLN A 3 -29.96 -9.51 4.84
N THR A 4 -29.27 -8.53 4.23
CA THR A 4 -27.81 -8.46 4.26
C THR A 4 -27.38 -8.17 5.69
N GLY A 5 -26.95 -9.22 6.39
CA GLY A 5 -26.41 -9.09 7.74
C GLY A 5 -25.20 -8.18 7.75
N ARG A 6 -25.37 -6.93 8.17
CA ARG A 6 -24.27 -6.07 8.64
C ARG A 6 -23.55 -6.85 9.73
N ARG A 7 -22.34 -7.36 9.44
CA ARG A 7 -21.44 -7.90 10.46
C ARG A 7 -21.22 -6.81 11.49
N THR A 8 -21.84 -6.94 12.66
CA THR A 8 -21.52 -6.14 13.83
C THR A 8 -20.03 -6.30 14.12
N ILE A 9 -19.28 -5.20 14.06
CA ILE A 9 -17.87 -5.19 14.44
C ILE A 9 -17.83 -5.53 15.93
N ARG A 10 -17.51 -6.79 16.26
CA ARG A 10 -17.31 -7.22 17.65
C ARG A 10 -16.01 -6.60 18.13
N HIS A 11 -16.10 -5.49 18.87
CA HIS A 11 -14.96 -4.99 19.64
C HIS A 11 -14.47 -6.08 20.59
N SER A 12 -13.18 -6.36 20.57
CA SER A 12 -12.57 -7.27 21.52
C SER A 12 -12.68 -6.68 22.94
N ARG A 13 -13.06 -7.49 23.93
CA ARG A 13 -12.97 -7.05 25.33
C ARG A 13 -11.53 -6.95 25.83
N ILE A 14 -10.57 -7.48 25.07
CA ILE A 14 -9.16 -7.56 25.44
C ILE A 14 -8.44 -6.30 24.95
N ARG A 15 -7.69 -5.65 25.86
CA ARG A 15 -6.84 -4.50 25.51
C ARG A 15 -5.59 -4.97 24.76
N CYS A 16 -5.21 -4.24 23.72
CA CYS A 16 -3.92 -4.38 23.07
C CYS A 16 -2.82 -4.06 24.08
N ARG A 17 -1.88 -4.99 24.31
CA ARG A 17 -0.76 -4.76 25.24
C ARG A 17 0.16 -3.64 24.78
N ASN A 18 0.22 -3.35 23.49
CA ASN A 18 1.12 -2.34 22.91
C ASN A 18 0.55 -0.91 22.93
N CYS A 19 -0.75 -0.72 22.66
CA CYS A 19 -1.34 0.63 22.58
C CYS A 19 -2.57 0.85 23.48
N GLY A 20 -3.01 -0.16 24.25
CA GLY A 20 -4.09 -0.04 25.22
C GLY A 20 -5.53 -0.07 24.65
N ILE A 21 -5.73 0.08 23.34
CA ILE A 21 -7.07 0.05 22.72
C ILE A 21 -7.74 -1.31 22.89
N ARG A 22 -9.08 -1.35 22.96
CA ARG A 22 -9.88 -2.58 23.13
C ARG A 22 -10.11 -3.32 21.81
N GLU A 23 -9.00 -3.65 21.15
CA GLU A 23 -8.98 -4.40 19.90
C GLU A 23 -7.90 -5.49 19.90
N GLY A 24 -7.50 -5.97 21.08
CA GLY A 24 -6.57 -7.07 21.22
C GLY A 24 -7.19 -8.37 20.69
N VAL A 25 -6.80 -8.80 19.49
CA VAL A 25 -7.34 -10.02 18.83
C VAL A 25 -6.25 -10.94 18.27
N ARG A 26 -4.98 -10.53 18.31
CA ARG A 26 -3.84 -11.32 17.83
C ARG A 26 -2.88 -11.60 18.97
N TYR A 27 -2.50 -12.86 19.16
CA TYR A 27 -1.38 -13.18 20.05
C TYR A 27 -0.06 -13.01 19.31
N CYS A 28 0.80 -12.10 19.78
CA CYS A 28 2.11 -11.86 19.21
C CYS A 28 3.16 -12.69 19.96
N PRO A 29 3.80 -13.69 19.31
CA PRO A 29 4.84 -14.49 19.94
C PRO A 29 6.09 -13.64 20.29
N GLY A 30 6.44 -12.65 19.47
CA GLY A 30 7.60 -11.79 19.71
C GLY A 30 7.45 -10.85 20.90
N LEU A 31 6.22 -10.54 21.32
CA LEU A 31 5.93 -9.75 22.52
C LEU A 31 5.34 -10.57 23.67
N ASN A 32 5.12 -11.88 23.45
CA ASN A 32 4.40 -12.76 24.36
C ASN A 32 3.09 -12.15 24.89
N ALA A 33 2.29 -11.53 24.01
CA ALA A 33 1.13 -10.75 24.43
C ALA A 33 0.05 -10.62 23.35
N THR A 34 -1.18 -10.36 23.78
CA THR A 34 -2.30 -10.03 22.88
C THR A 34 -2.23 -8.56 22.44
N ILE A 35 -2.21 -8.33 21.13
CA ILE A 35 -2.12 -7.00 20.51
C ILE A 35 -3.20 -6.80 19.44
N CYS A 36 -3.44 -5.55 19.05
CA CYS A 36 -4.35 -5.22 17.95
C CYS A 36 -3.68 -5.40 16.57
N PRO A 37 -4.47 -5.55 15.49
CA PRO A 37 -3.95 -5.71 14.13
C PRO A 37 -3.04 -4.56 13.68
N VAL A 38 -3.35 -3.32 14.09
CA VAL A 38 -2.57 -2.12 13.75
C VAL A 38 -1.17 -2.20 14.36
N CYS A 39 -1.06 -2.46 15.66
CA CYS A 39 0.24 -2.63 16.31
C CYS A 39 1.01 -3.84 15.76
N CYS A 40 0.30 -4.92 15.44
CA CYS A 40 0.90 -6.12 14.83
C CYS A 40 1.56 -5.81 13.49
N LYS A 41 0.92 -4.99 12.65
CA LYS A 41 1.50 -4.51 11.38
C LYS A 41 2.73 -3.62 11.61
N ARG A 42 2.65 -2.66 12.54
CA ARG A 42 3.72 -1.69 12.82
C ARG A 42 5.00 -2.34 13.38
N LEU A 43 4.86 -3.35 14.23
CA LEU A 43 5.99 -4.03 14.89
C LEU A 43 6.69 -5.05 13.99
N ARG A 44 6.06 -5.46 12.88
CA ARG A 44 6.56 -6.51 11.99
C ARG A 44 8.01 -6.33 11.51
N PRO A 45 8.48 -5.12 11.14
CA PRO A 45 9.86 -4.93 10.71
C PRO A 45 10.89 -5.26 11.80
N GLY A 46 10.51 -5.19 13.08
CA GLY A 46 11.44 -5.27 14.21
C GLY A 46 11.45 -6.60 14.98
N LEU A 47 10.62 -7.59 14.63
CA LEU A 47 10.49 -8.83 15.39
C LEU A 47 10.82 -10.07 14.54
N SER A 48 11.84 -10.83 14.93
CA SER A 48 12.27 -12.08 14.27
C SER A 48 11.14 -13.12 14.18
N ALA A 49 10.27 -13.16 15.19
CA ALA A 49 9.12 -14.05 15.26
C ALA A 49 8.05 -13.80 14.17
N CYS A 50 8.12 -12.67 13.44
CA CYS A 50 7.20 -12.38 12.34
C CYS A 50 7.47 -13.23 11.09
N SER A 51 8.65 -13.82 10.95
CA SER A 51 9.05 -14.63 9.79
C SER A 51 8.28 -15.96 9.63
N SER A 52 7.64 -16.44 10.71
CA SER A 52 6.85 -17.69 10.76
C SER A 52 5.46 -17.49 11.36
N CYS A 53 4.98 -16.24 11.46
CA CYS A 53 3.76 -15.92 12.19
C CYS A 53 2.49 -16.37 11.45
N LYS A 54 1.59 -17.09 12.15
CA LYS A 54 0.30 -17.58 11.62
C LYS A 54 -0.61 -16.51 11.03
N TYR A 55 -0.55 -15.28 11.54
CA TYR A 55 -1.37 -14.17 11.05
C TYR A 55 -0.88 -13.61 9.72
N TYR A 56 0.27 -14.08 9.25
CA TYR A 56 0.94 -13.62 8.04
C TYR A 56 1.34 -14.77 7.13
N THR A 57 0.90 -16.00 7.40
CA THR A 57 1.21 -17.17 6.56
C THR A 57 0.80 -16.96 5.11
N TYR A 58 -0.28 -16.23 4.83
CA TYR A 58 -0.69 -15.86 3.46
C TYR A 58 0.29 -14.91 2.75
N THR A 59 1.11 -14.16 3.49
CA THR A 59 2.23 -13.34 2.95
C THR A 59 3.56 -14.08 2.98
N LEU A 60 3.59 -15.29 3.55
CA LEU A 60 4.80 -16.09 3.76
C LEU A 60 4.76 -17.42 2.99
N ALA A 61 3.61 -17.79 2.44
CA ALA A 61 3.39 -19.05 1.75
C ALA A 61 4.46 -19.22 0.68
N ARG A 62 5.27 -20.26 0.88
CA ARG A 62 6.36 -20.65 0.00
C ARG A 62 5.77 -21.60 -1.04
N SER A 63 6.19 -21.45 -2.30
CA SER A 63 5.91 -22.48 -3.31
C SER A 63 6.41 -23.85 -2.82
N LYS A 64 5.73 -24.92 -3.24
CA LYS A 64 6.25 -26.28 -3.10
C LYS A 64 7.49 -26.49 -3.96
N ASP A 65 7.63 -25.71 -5.03
CA ASP A 65 8.77 -25.70 -5.93
C ASP A 65 9.83 -24.73 -5.41
N TYR A 66 11.03 -25.26 -5.11
CA TYR A 66 12.18 -24.47 -4.67
C TYR A 66 13.41 -24.79 -5.54
N PRO A 67 14.06 -23.77 -6.16
CA PRO A 67 13.70 -22.36 -6.15
C PRO A 67 12.39 -22.12 -6.92
N GLU A 68 11.61 -21.16 -6.44
CA GLU A 68 10.37 -20.79 -7.12
C GLU A 68 10.71 -20.03 -8.41
N PRO A 69 10.17 -20.43 -9.58
CA PRO A 69 10.42 -19.70 -10.81
C PRO A 69 9.87 -18.27 -10.71
N ASP A 70 10.55 -17.34 -11.37
CA ASP A 70 10.13 -15.93 -11.37
C ASP A 70 8.70 -15.82 -11.92
N PRO A 71 7.76 -15.25 -11.15
CA PRO A 71 6.37 -15.20 -11.55
C PRO A 71 6.22 -14.21 -12.71
N LYS A 72 5.43 -14.58 -13.72
CA LYS A 72 5.27 -13.75 -14.92
C LYS A 72 4.22 -12.69 -14.67
N PHE A 73 4.49 -11.44 -15.06
CA PHE A 73 3.46 -10.39 -14.96
C PHE A 73 2.19 -10.82 -15.71
N PHE A 74 1.07 -10.78 -15.00
CA PHE A 74 -0.24 -11.16 -15.52
C PHE A 74 -1.04 -9.92 -15.88
N LYS A 75 -1.28 -9.04 -14.89
CA LYS A 75 -2.17 -7.91 -15.02
C LYS A 75 -1.94 -6.88 -13.91
N GLY A 76 -2.16 -5.61 -14.22
CA GLY A 76 -2.21 -4.53 -13.24
C GLY A 76 -3.55 -3.80 -13.27
N TRP A 77 -3.95 -3.29 -12.11
CA TRP A 77 -5.08 -2.40 -11.94
C TRP A 77 -4.66 -1.10 -11.26
N ILE A 78 -5.21 0.01 -11.73
CA ILE A 78 -5.06 1.33 -11.12
C ILE A 78 -6.43 1.99 -10.96
N SER A 79 -6.67 2.66 -9.84
CA SER A 79 -7.90 3.41 -9.63
C SER A 79 -7.91 4.69 -10.46
N ASP A 80 -9.08 5.11 -10.94
CA ASP A 80 -9.28 6.42 -11.57
C ASP A 80 -9.34 7.55 -10.53
N SER A 81 -8.35 7.58 -9.65
CA SER A 81 -8.17 8.56 -8.58
C SER A 81 -6.86 9.32 -8.71
N GLU A 82 -6.20 9.24 -9.88
CA GLU A 82 -5.04 10.08 -10.20
C GLU A 82 -5.36 11.56 -9.96
N LYS A 83 -6.61 11.99 -10.23
CA LYS A 83 -7.04 13.37 -9.96
C LYS A 83 -7.17 13.71 -8.47
N ALA A 84 -7.19 12.75 -7.56
CA ALA A 84 -7.14 13.00 -6.11
C ALA A 84 -5.72 12.82 -5.56
N GLY A 85 -4.79 12.26 -6.35
CA GLY A 85 -3.42 11.92 -5.98
C GLY A 85 -3.26 10.89 -4.85
N LEU A 86 -4.37 10.31 -4.39
CA LEU A 86 -4.39 9.03 -3.70
C LEU A 86 -4.71 7.94 -4.72
N VAL A 87 -3.81 6.99 -4.95
CA VAL A 87 -3.91 5.98 -6.02
C VAL A 87 -3.84 4.58 -5.43
N MET A 88 -4.85 3.76 -5.75
CA MET A 88 -4.83 2.32 -5.51
C MET A 88 -4.20 1.64 -6.72
N LEU A 89 -3.15 0.87 -6.49
CA LEU A 89 -2.45 0.12 -7.52
C LEU A 89 -2.34 -1.35 -7.10
N ALA A 90 -2.69 -2.27 -7.98
CA ALA A 90 -2.48 -3.70 -7.77
C ALA A 90 -1.79 -4.34 -8.96
N LEU A 91 -0.84 -5.22 -8.70
CA LEU A 91 -0.09 -5.95 -9.72
C LEU A 91 -0.15 -7.45 -9.40
N GLY A 92 -0.59 -8.25 -10.36
CA GLY A 92 -0.65 -9.70 -10.29
C GLY A 92 0.42 -10.35 -11.15
N PHE A 93 1.02 -11.41 -10.63
CA PHE A 93 2.07 -12.20 -11.27
C PHE A 93 1.68 -13.69 -11.20
N GLU A 94 1.57 -14.32 -12.36
CA GLU A 94 1.15 -15.72 -12.50
C GLU A 94 2.31 -16.67 -12.16
N LYS A 95 2.04 -17.59 -11.22
CA LYS A 95 2.87 -18.74 -10.88
C LYS A 95 2.59 -19.92 -11.83
N PRO A 96 3.44 -20.97 -11.85
CA PRO A 96 3.19 -22.18 -12.65
C PRO A 96 1.85 -22.88 -12.34
N ASP A 97 1.42 -22.83 -11.09
CA ASP A 97 0.14 -23.40 -10.61
C ASP A 97 -1.11 -22.60 -11.04
N LYS A 98 -0.94 -21.56 -11.87
CA LYS A 98 -1.98 -20.63 -12.35
C LYS A 98 -2.58 -19.72 -11.28
N ARG A 99 -2.14 -19.82 -10.03
CA ARG A 99 -2.47 -18.85 -8.98
C ARG A 99 -1.53 -17.64 -9.08
N LEU A 100 -1.93 -16.55 -8.46
CA LEU A 100 -1.22 -15.28 -8.52
C LEU A 100 -0.47 -15.01 -7.22
N LYS A 101 0.75 -14.49 -7.38
CA LYS A 101 1.35 -13.56 -6.42
C LYS A 101 0.90 -12.16 -6.77
N SER A 102 0.39 -11.44 -5.79
CA SER A 102 -0.19 -10.12 -6.00
C SER A 102 0.32 -9.15 -4.95
N ILE A 103 0.58 -7.93 -5.39
CA ILE A 103 0.98 -6.83 -4.52
C ILE A 103 0.03 -5.67 -4.74
N PHE A 104 -0.42 -5.10 -3.64
CA PHE A 104 -1.38 -4.00 -3.60
C PHE A 104 -0.72 -2.83 -2.90
N PHE A 105 -1.00 -1.63 -3.39
CA PHE A 105 -0.46 -0.38 -2.91
C PHE A 105 -1.57 0.64 -2.71
N LEU A 106 -1.38 1.45 -1.66
CA LEU A 106 -2.00 2.75 -1.52
C LEU A 106 -0.89 3.79 -1.65
N LEU A 107 -0.89 4.52 -2.77
CA LEU A 107 0.08 5.56 -3.09
C LEU A 107 -0.55 6.93 -2.83
N ASP A 108 0.11 7.74 -2.02
CA ASP A 108 -0.29 9.08 -1.64
C ASP A 108 0.74 10.07 -2.19
N PHE A 109 0.43 10.65 -3.34
CA PHE A 109 1.29 11.59 -4.04
C PHE A 109 1.15 13.03 -3.55
N TRP A 110 0.44 13.27 -2.45
CA TRP A 110 0.25 14.60 -1.86
C TRP A 110 0.83 14.73 -0.47
N LYS A 111 1.07 13.61 0.22
CA LYS A 111 1.50 13.63 1.62
C LYS A 111 2.65 12.67 1.87
N VAL A 112 2.38 11.37 1.98
CA VAL A 112 3.34 10.40 2.58
C VAL A 112 4.06 9.49 1.59
N GLY A 113 3.68 9.49 0.31
CA GLY A 113 4.26 8.59 -0.69
C GLY A 113 3.64 7.19 -0.64
N MET A 114 4.40 6.16 -0.32
CA MET A 114 3.87 4.80 -0.14
C MET A 114 3.16 4.65 1.21
N LYS A 115 1.88 5.02 1.25
CA LYS A 115 1.03 5.00 2.46
C LYS A 115 0.74 3.59 2.95
N ASP A 116 0.49 2.66 2.03
CA ASP A 116 0.32 1.26 2.37
C ASP A 116 0.81 0.31 1.27
N CYS A 117 1.21 -0.90 1.68
CA CYS A 117 1.47 -2.02 0.79
C CYS A 117 1.13 -3.33 1.51
N PHE A 118 0.48 -4.24 0.80
CA PHE A 118 0.33 -5.61 1.24
C PHE A 118 0.40 -6.58 0.06
N VAL A 119 0.69 -7.84 0.37
CA VAL A 119 0.89 -8.90 -0.62
C VAL A 119 -0.05 -10.05 -0.32
N ASP A 120 -0.54 -10.71 -1.37
CA ASP A 120 -1.10 -12.04 -1.26
C ASP A 120 -0.43 -12.95 -2.30
N VAL A 121 0.21 -14.00 -1.82
CA VAL A 121 1.06 -14.87 -2.64
C VAL A 121 0.29 -16.04 -3.26
N ASP A 122 -0.98 -16.20 -2.89
CA ASP A 122 -1.76 -17.36 -3.31
C ASP A 122 -3.24 -17.05 -3.52
N ILE A 123 -3.55 -16.27 -4.57
CA ILE A 123 -4.94 -15.93 -4.94
C ILE A 123 -5.29 -16.39 -6.35
N THR A 124 -6.58 -16.61 -6.62
CA THR A 124 -7.07 -16.79 -7.98
C THR A 124 -7.13 -15.45 -8.72
N LYS A 125 -7.32 -15.51 -10.04
CA LYS A 125 -7.49 -14.32 -10.89
C LYS A 125 -8.77 -13.57 -10.52
N GLU A 126 -9.84 -14.30 -10.20
CA GLU A 126 -11.12 -13.75 -9.78
C GLU A 126 -11.01 -13.08 -8.40
N GLU A 127 -10.29 -13.70 -7.45
CA GLU A 127 -10.02 -13.11 -6.14
C GLU A 127 -9.20 -11.81 -6.26
N PHE A 128 -8.24 -11.76 -7.19
CA PHE A 128 -7.45 -10.56 -7.48
C PHE A 128 -8.33 -9.41 -7.98
N ASP A 129 -9.16 -9.66 -9.00
CA ASP A 129 -10.07 -8.66 -9.56
C ASP A 129 -11.12 -8.20 -8.52
N GLN A 130 -11.67 -9.12 -7.72
CA GLN A 130 -12.62 -8.80 -6.65
C GLN A 130 -11.99 -7.93 -5.56
N ARG A 131 -10.79 -8.29 -5.10
CA ARG A 131 -10.10 -7.51 -4.06
C ARG A 131 -9.80 -6.10 -4.54
N PHE A 132 -9.32 -5.94 -5.77
CA PHE A 132 -9.10 -4.61 -6.31
C PHE A 132 -10.39 -3.80 -6.39
N SER A 133 -11.48 -4.42 -6.87
CA SER A 133 -12.78 -3.76 -6.98
C SER A 133 -13.31 -3.27 -5.62
N ILE A 134 -13.15 -4.09 -4.57
CA ILE A 134 -13.52 -3.71 -3.19
C ILE A 134 -12.63 -2.56 -2.69
N MET A 135 -11.34 -2.60 -3.00
CA MET A 135 -10.38 -1.60 -2.55
C MET A 135 -10.53 -0.25 -3.25
N ALA A 136 -10.82 -0.25 -4.55
CA ALA A 136 -10.82 0.97 -5.35
C ALA A 136 -12.15 1.75 -5.24
N GLU A 137 -13.25 1.09 -4.85
CA GLU A 137 -14.63 1.66 -4.74
C GLU A 137 -15.14 2.43 -5.99
N ARG A 138 -14.36 2.46 -7.08
CA ARG A 138 -14.47 3.34 -8.25
C ARG A 138 -13.94 2.61 -9.49
N PRO A 139 -14.21 3.14 -10.70
CA PRO A 139 -13.71 2.55 -11.94
C PRO A 139 -12.18 2.32 -11.91
N ALA A 140 -11.81 1.10 -12.30
CA ALA A 140 -10.45 0.61 -12.42
C ALA A 140 -10.01 0.67 -13.88
N LYS A 141 -8.75 1.04 -14.12
CA LYS A 141 -8.10 0.94 -15.44
C LYS A 141 -7.02 -0.13 -15.38
N ASN A 142 -6.84 -0.85 -16.48
CA ASN A 142 -5.68 -1.72 -16.60
C ASN A 142 -4.41 -0.87 -16.68
N ILE A 143 -3.34 -1.36 -16.08
CA ILE A 143 -2.01 -0.75 -16.15
C ILE A 143 -0.96 -1.83 -16.39
N ASP A 144 0.01 -1.55 -17.25
CA ASP A 144 1.17 -2.43 -17.46
C ASP A 144 2.21 -2.20 -16.36
N ILE A 145 3.04 -3.21 -16.10
CA ILE A 145 4.12 -3.09 -15.12
C ILE A 145 5.10 -1.95 -15.46
N LYS A 146 5.34 -1.67 -16.75
CA LYS A 146 6.23 -0.58 -17.17
C LYS A 146 5.75 0.79 -16.72
N ASP A 147 4.43 1.01 -16.72
CA ASP A 147 3.81 2.28 -16.30
C ASP A 147 3.59 2.33 -14.78
N ALA A 148 3.37 1.18 -14.15
CA ALA A 148 3.22 1.08 -12.70
C ALA A 148 4.51 1.37 -11.93
N ARG A 149 5.67 0.98 -12.47
CA ARG A 149 6.97 1.13 -11.79
C ARG A 149 7.35 2.60 -11.52
N PRO A 150 7.21 3.55 -12.46
CA PRO A 150 7.39 4.97 -12.19
C PRO A 150 6.50 5.50 -11.05
N LEU A 151 5.25 5.04 -10.94
CA LEU A 151 4.34 5.44 -9.86
C LEU A 151 4.85 4.95 -8.49
N ILE A 152 5.26 3.69 -8.41
CA ILE A 152 5.86 3.10 -7.20
C ILE A 152 7.16 3.83 -6.84
N LYS A 153 8.02 4.10 -7.83
CA LYS A 153 9.28 4.83 -7.65
C LYS A 153 9.04 6.25 -7.11
N ARG A 154 8.05 6.96 -7.65
CA ARG A 154 7.63 8.28 -7.16
C ARG A 154 7.14 8.23 -5.72
N ALA A 155 6.31 7.24 -5.37
CA ALA A 155 5.84 7.07 -4.01
C ALA A 155 6.99 6.83 -3.03
N LEU A 156 7.97 5.99 -3.39
CA LEU A 156 9.17 5.78 -2.57
C LEU A 156 10.00 7.04 -2.41
N TYR A 157 10.16 7.81 -3.48
CA TYR A 157 10.88 9.08 -3.44
C TYR A 157 10.24 10.07 -2.47
N ILE A 158 8.90 10.18 -2.50
CA ILE A 158 8.14 11.00 -1.54
C ILE A 158 8.33 10.48 -0.12
N SER A 159 8.12 9.17 0.12
CA SER A 159 8.27 8.60 1.45
C SER A 159 9.64 8.85 2.05
N ASN A 160 10.72 8.66 1.27
CA ASN A 160 12.07 8.93 1.72
C ASN A 160 12.27 10.43 2.03
N SER A 161 11.71 11.32 1.21
CA SER A 161 11.84 12.77 1.37
C SER A 161 11.14 13.31 2.62
N VAL A 162 10.08 12.66 3.09
CA VAL A 162 9.34 13.03 4.31
C VAL A 162 9.67 12.16 5.52
N GLY A 163 10.57 11.18 5.38
CA GLY A 163 10.91 10.22 6.43
C GLY A 163 9.77 9.23 6.77
N ALA A 164 8.84 8.98 5.86
CA ALA A 164 7.79 7.98 6.06
C ALA A 164 8.38 6.56 6.05
N PRO A 165 7.98 5.68 6.99
CA PRO A 165 8.45 4.31 7.02
C PRO A 165 7.92 3.52 5.83
N ILE A 166 8.83 2.90 5.07
CA ILE A 166 8.46 2.05 3.93
C ILE A 166 7.79 0.77 4.44
N PRO A 167 6.60 0.39 3.93
CA PRO A 167 5.92 -0.83 4.34
C PRO A 167 6.79 -2.09 4.20
N TRP A 168 6.75 -2.94 5.22
CA TRP A 168 7.52 -4.19 5.25
C TRP A 168 7.20 -5.14 4.09
N ASP A 169 5.92 -5.22 3.71
CA ASP A 169 5.50 -6.08 2.59
C ASP A 169 6.19 -5.64 1.29
N TYR A 170 6.33 -4.33 1.04
CA TYR A 170 7.13 -3.83 -0.07
C TYR A 170 8.61 -4.23 0.08
N GLN A 171 9.23 -3.98 1.24
CA GLN A 171 10.65 -4.28 1.44
C GLN A 171 10.98 -5.76 1.16
N ARG A 172 10.10 -6.66 1.60
CA ARG A 172 10.24 -8.11 1.41
C ARG A 172 9.99 -8.54 -0.02
N TRP A 173 8.97 -7.98 -0.67
CA TRP A 173 8.46 -8.49 -1.94
C TRP A 173 8.86 -7.64 -3.16
N ARG A 174 9.59 -6.54 -2.99
CA ARG A 174 10.00 -5.62 -4.09
C ARG A 174 10.66 -6.31 -5.28
N TYR A 175 11.28 -7.48 -5.08
CA TYR A 175 11.93 -8.24 -6.13
C TYR A 175 10.96 -8.67 -7.25
N ILE A 176 9.67 -8.88 -6.96
CA ILE A 176 8.67 -9.24 -7.97
C ILE A 176 8.42 -8.10 -8.97
N LEU A 177 8.77 -6.85 -8.62
CA LEU A 177 8.64 -5.68 -9.49
C LEU A 177 9.82 -5.56 -10.47
N GLY A 178 10.77 -6.49 -10.47
CA GLY A 178 12.03 -6.39 -11.20
C GLY A 178 12.97 -5.33 -10.63
N ASP A 179 14.02 -4.96 -11.38
CA ASP A 179 15.05 -4.01 -10.95
C ASP A 179 14.55 -2.55 -10.85
N MET A 180 14.06 -2.15 -9.67
CA MET A 180 13.56 -0.78 -9.45
C MET A 180 14.65 0.30 -9.50
N ASN A 181 15.94 -0.06 -9.53
CA ASN A 181 17.03 0.91 -9.68
C ASN A 181 17.16 1.40 -11.12
N SER A 182 16.70 0.62 -12.10
CA SER A 182 16.64 1.03 -13.50
C SER A 182 15.58 2.12 -13.77
N VAL A 183 14.69 2.37 -12.81
CA VAL A 183 13.64 3.39 -12.93
C VAL A 183 14.21 4.71 -12.41
N PRO A 184 14.28 5.76 -13.25
CA PRO A 184 14.86 7.03 -12.86
C PRO A 184 14.09 7.66 -11.70
N ASP A 185 14.79 8.40 -10.85
CA ASP A 185 14.15 9.20 -9.82
C ASP A 185 13.28 10.30 -10.46
N PRO A 186 12.14 10.67 -9.85
CA PRO A 186 11.31 11.77 -10.35
C PRO A 186 12.10 13.09 -10.37
N VAL A 187 11.94 13.86 -11.44
CA VAL A 187 12.54 15.19 -11.58
C VAL A 187 11.54 16.30 -11.24
N GLY A 188 12.04 17.45 -10.82
CA GLY A 188 11.22 18.64 -10.50
C GLY A 188 10.76 18.66 -9.04
N SER A 189 9.59 19.27 -8.80
CA SER A 189 9.00 19.37 -7.47
C SER A 189 8.59 18.00 -6.95
N LEU A 190 8.76 17.81 -5.64
CA LEU A 190 8.37 16.60 -4.92
C LEU A 190 6.88 16.27 -5.11
N TYR A 191 6.06 17.33 -5.08
CA TYR A 191 4.61 17.25 -5.26
C TYR A 191 4.21 17.97 -6.55
N LYS A 192 3.27 17.37 -7.28
CA LYS A 192 2.76 17.91 -8.54
C LYS A 192 1.24 17.81 -8.55
N CYS A 193 0.60 18.79 -9.18
CA CYS A 193 -0.84 18.78 -9.38
C CYS A 193 -1.27 17.49 -10.08
N ALA A 194 -2.10 16.71 -9.39
CA ALA A 194 -2.51 15.39 -9.86
C ALA A 194 -3.38 15.44 -11.14
N ARG A 195 -4.00 16.59 -11.42
CA ARG A 195 -4.82 16.80 -12.63
C ARG A 195 -4.03 17.25 -13.87
N CYS A 196 -3.03 18.13 -13.72
CA CYS A 196 -2.34 18.75 -14.86
C CYS A 196 -0.81 18.65 -14.82
N GLY A 197 -0.25 17.97 -13.83
CA GLY A 197 1.19 17.76 -13.68
C GLY A 197 2.01 18.99 -13.31
N ALA A 198 1.36 20.14 -13.03
CA ALA A 198 2.07 21.36 -12.65
C ALA A 198 2.85 21.18 -11.34
N GLU A 199 4.10 21.65 -11.34
CA GLU A 199 4.99 21.64 -10.17
C GLU A 199 4.42 22.49 -9.03
N LEU A 200 4.53 22.02 -7.79
CA LEU A 200 4.21 22.84 -6.62
C LEU A 200 5.43 23.70 -6.22
N PRO A 201 5.23 24.98 -5.84
CA PRO A 201 6.30 25.84 -5.34
C PRO A 201 6.94 25.32 -4.05
N ASP A 202 8.25 25.54 -3.89
CA ASP A 202 9.03 25.07 -2.72
C ASP A 202 8.43 25.43 -1.35
N PRO A 203 7.90 26.65 -1.11
CA PRO A 203 7.29 26.96 0.19
C PRO A 203 6.09 26.07 0.54
N ILE A 204 5.31 25.67 -0.46
CA ILE A 204 4.20 24.73 -0.27
C ILE A 204 4.75 23.32 -0.02
N VAL A 205 5.74 22.90 -0.81
CA VAL A 205 6.40 21.58 -0.64
C VAL A 205 6.97 21.42 0.76
N GLU A 206 7.71 22.42 1.27
CA GLU A 206 8.29 22.36 2.61
C GLU A 206 7.21 22.36 3.70
N THR A 207 6.10 23.06 3.49
CA THR A 207 4.95 23.00 4.40
C THR A 207 4.34 21.60 4.43
N ILE A 208 4.17 20.97 3.26
CA ILE A 208 3.66 19.59 3.17
C ILE A 208 4.61 18.63 3.89
N LYS A 209 5.91 18.67 3.57
CA LYS A 209 6.92 17.80 4.20
C LYS A 209 6.90 17.92 5.72
N LYS A 210 6.77 19.13 6.26
CA LYS A 210 6.74 19.38 7.71
C LYS A 210 5.58 18.69 8.42
N HIS A 211 4.43 18.55 7.76
CA HIS A 211 3.22 17.98 8.37
C HIS A 211 2.78 16.66 7.73
N ALA A 212 3.57 16.08 6.83
CA ALA A 212 3.21 14.88 6.07
C ALA A 212 2.86 13.69 6.98
N LEU A 213 3.56 13.52 8.10
CA LEU A 213 3.34 12.41 9.03
C LEU A 213 2.27 12.69 10.10
N SER A 214 1.65 13.87 10.07
CA SER A 214 0.59 14.23 11.02
C SER A 214 -0.76 13.69 10.54
N GLU A 215 -1.37 12.82 11.34
CA GLU A 215 -2.71 12.28 11.04
C GLU A 215 -3.83 13.33 11.23
N ASP A 216 -3.59 14.36 12.04
CA ASP A 216 -4.58 15.41 12.37
C ASP A 216 -4.60 16.59 11.38
N ILE A 217 -3.72 16.60 10.38
CA ILE A 217 -3.59 17.72 9.44
C ILE A 217 -3.96 17.22 8.06
N ASN A 218 -4.95 17.86 7.43
CA ASN A 218 -5.27 17.66 6.03
C ASN A 218 -4.94 18.93 5.23
N PHE A 219 -4.39 18.74 4.04
CA PHE A 219 -4.10 19.75 3.05
C PHE A 219 -5.22 19.83 2.03
N TYR A 220 -5.91 20.97 2.03
CA TYR A 220 -6.75 21.38 0.91
C TYR A 220 -5.93 22.26 -0.04
N MET A 221 -5.79 21.85 -1.29
CA MET A 221 -4.96 22.55 -2.28
C MET A 221 -5.75 22.84 -3.56
N VAL A 222 -5.56 24.05 -4.09
CA VAL A 222 -6.10 24.44 -5.40
C VAL A 222 -4.96 24.76 -6.35
N CYS A 223 -4.90 24.05 -7.47
CA CYS A 223 -3.87 24.28 -8.47
C CYS A 223 -4.14 25.58 -9.23
N ARG A 224 -3.21 26.54 -9.14
CA ARG A 224 -3.31 27.84 -9.85
C ARG A 224 -3.38 27.71 -11.38
N LYS A 225 -2.88 26.60 -11.95
CA LYS A 225 -2.84 26.40 -13.41
C LYS A 225 -4.15 25.84 -13.98
N CYS A 226 -4.81 24.93 -13.28
CA CYS A 226 -6.00 24.24 -13.79
C CYS A 226 -7.25 24.37 -12.92
N ALA A 227 -7.16 25.13 -11.83
CA ALA A 227 -8.19 25.26 -10.79
C ALA A 227 -8.68 23.88 -10.27
N GLY A 228 -7.85 22.85 -10.36
CA GLY A 228 -8.15 21.56 -9.74
C GLY A 228 -8.06 21.70 -8.23
N GLU A 229 -9.09 21.23 -7.54
CA GLU A 229 -9.15 21.13 -6.08
C GLU A 229 -8.76 19.72 -5.67
N PHE A 230 -8.01 19.61 -4.58
CA PHE A 230 -7.46 18.36 -4.06
C PHE A 230 -7.50 18.36 -2.53
N GLU A 231 -7.89 17.21 -1.97
CA GLU A 231 -7.90 16.90 -0.53
C GLU A 231 -7.07 15.62 -0.33
N ASP A 232 -6.22 15.59 0.71
CA ASP A 232 -5.39 14.43 1.10
C ASP A 232 -6.06 13.50 2.14
#